data_AF-A0A3M0XV82-F1
#
_entry.id   AF-A0A3M0XV82-F1
#
_cell.length_a   1.000
_cell.length_b   1.000
_cell.length_c   1.000
_cell.angle_alpha   90.00
_cell.angle_beta   90.00
_cell.angle_gamma   90.00
#
_symmetry.space_group_name_H-M   'P 1'
#
loop_
_entity.id
_entity.type
_entity.pdbx_description
1 polymer ?
#
loop_
_entity_poly.entity_id
_entity_poly.type
_entity_poly.pdbx_seq_one_letter_code
_entity_poly.pdbx_strand_id
1 'polypeptide(L)'
;MPADDRALEDLRREIDEIDDAIHDLLIRRSEVTRRIGALKNDNGNRMRPGREAMVLRRLIARHRGSFPKALIVRIWREIFAAGTALQGPLAVAVYAPEGTFGYRNLARDHFGWRTPITAYKSAAQV
;
A
#
# COMPACT_ATOMS: atom_id res chain seq x y z
N MET A 1 -32.70 -24.42 0.53
CA MET A 1 -33.29 -24.51 -0.83
C MET A 1 -32.14 -24.56 -1.81
N PRO A 2 -31.97 -25.63 -2.61
CA PRO A 2 -30.76 -25.86 -3.41
C PRO A 2 -30.50 -24.86 -4.55
N ALA A 3 -31.48 -24.01 -4.89
CA ALA A 3 -31.31 -22.94 -5.88
C ALA A 3 -30.51 -21.75 -5.33
N ASP A 4 -30.63 -21.47 -4.03
CA ASP A 4 -29.93 -20.39 -3.34
C ASP A 4 -28.45 -20.75 -3.13
N ASP A 5 -28.18 -22.03 -2.87
CA ASP A 5 -26.81 -22.55 -2.73
C ASP A 5 -26.03 -22.45 -4.05
N ARG A 6 -26.66 -22.77 -5.19
CA ARG A 6 -26.03 -22.61 -6.51
C ARG A 6 -25.77 -21.14 -6.88
N ALA A 7 -26.74 -20.25 -6.64
CA ALA A 7 -26.54 -18.83 -6.89
C ALA A 7 -25.40 -18.25 -6.03
N LEU A 8 -25.29 -18.70 -4.78
CA LEU A 8 -24.19 -18.32 -3.89
C LEU A 8 -22.84 -18.87 -4.38
N GLU A 9 -22.79 -20.12 -4.84
CA GLU A 9 -21.58 -20.71 -5.43
C GLU A 9 -21.14 -19.97 -6.69
N ASP A 10 -22.07 -19.56 -7.54
CA ASP A 10 -21.78 -18.78 -8.75
C ASP A 10 -21.14 -17.43 -8.40
N LEU A 11 -21.70 -16.71 -7.41
CA LEU A 11 -21.13 -15.45 -6.92
C LEU A 11 -19.75 -15.62 -6.27
N ARG A 12 -19.48 -16.74 -5.60
CA ARG A 12 -18.15 -17.03 -5.05
C ARG A 12 -17.13 -17.25 -6.15
N ARG A 13 -17.49 -17.99 -7.21
CA ARG A 13 -16.60 -18.15 -8.37
C ARG A 13 -16.31 -16.82 -9.05
N GLU A 14 -17.29 -15.93 -9.13
CA GLU A 14 -17.07 -14.57 -9.64
C GLU A 14 -16.06 -13.80 -8.77
N ILE A 15 -16.12 -13.93 -7.44
CA ILE A 15 -15.13 -13.33 -6.53
C ILE A 15 -13.74 -13.93 -6.75
N ASP A 16 -13.63 -15.26 -6.85
CA ASP A 16 -12.35 -15.94 -7.08
C ASP A 16 -11.69 -15.47 -8.39
N GLU A 17 -12.47 -15.36 -9.47
CA GLU A 17 -12.00 -14.83 -10.76
C GLU A 17 -11.50 -13.38 -10.65
N ILE A 18 -12.20 -12.55 -9.86
CA ILE A 18 -11.79 -11.16 -9.60
C ILE A 18 -10.50 -11.12 -8.78
N ASP A 19 -10.37 -11.95 -7.76
CA ASP A 19 -9.21 -11.99 -6.87
C ASP A 19 -7.96 -12.48 -7.61
N ASP A 20 -8.08 -13.48 -8.49
CA ASP A 20 -7.02 -13.93 -9.38
C ASP A 20 -6.57 -12.79 -10.31
N ALA A 21 -7.51 -12.08 -10.92
CA ALA A 21 -7.20 -10.93 -11.76
C ALA A 21 -6.51 -9.80 -10.98
N ILE A 22 -6.92 -9.53 -9.73
CA ILE A 22 -6.26 -8.56 -8.85
C ILE A 22 -4.82 -9.01 -8.58
N HIS A 23 -4.61 -10.28 -8.25
CA HIS A 23 -3.29 -10.83 -7.98
C HIS A 23 -2.36 -10.68 -9.19
N ASP A 24 -2.81 -11.09 -10.38
CA ASP A 24 -2.06 -10.96 -11.63
C ASP A 24 -1.69 -9.50 -11.94
N LEU A 25 -2.63 -8.57 -11.72
CA LEU A 25 -2.38 -7.13 -11.87
C LEU A 25 -1.34 -6.62 -10.88
N LEU A 26 -1.34 -7.11 -9.63
CA LEU A 26 -0.34 -6.77 -8.63
C LEU A 26 1.05 -7.30 -9.00
N ILE A 27 1.15 -8.54 -9.47
CA ILE A 27 2.41 -9.13 -9.95
C ILE A 27 2.96 -8.32 -11.12
N ARG A 28 2.15 -8.08 -12.16
CA ARG A 28 2.55 -7.27 -13.31
C ARG A 28 2.98 -5.86 -12.90
N ARG A 29 2.26 -5.23 -11.97
CA ARG A 29 2.62 -3.90 -11.44
C ARG A 29 3.97 -3.95 -10.73
N SER A 30 4.27 -5.00 -9.99
CA SER A 30 5.55 -5.18 -9.29
C SER A 30 6.72 -5.29 -10.27
N GLU A 31 6.54 -6.00 -11.38
CA GLU A 31 7.55 -6.15 -12.43
C GLU A 31 7.86 -4.83 -13.12
N VAL A 32 6.82 -4.06 -13.46
CA VAL A 32 6.98 -2.70 -13.99
C VAL A 32 7.70 -1.80 -12.98
N THR A 33 7.40 -1.94 -11.69
CA THR A 33 8.07 -1.18 -10.62
C THR A 33 9.55 -1.53 -10.55
N ARG A 34 9.93 -2.81 -10.63
CA ARG A 34 11.34 -3.25 -10.68
C ARG A 34 12.06 -2.68 -11.89
N ARG A 35 11.44 -2.74 -13.08
CA ARG A 35 12.01 -2.16 -14.31
C ARG A 35 12.22 -0.64 -14.19
N ILE A 36 11.28 0.08 -13.59
CA ILE A 36 11.42 1.51 -13.29
C ILE A 36 12.58 1.76 -12.31
N GLY A 37 12.73 0.89 -11.31
CA GLY A 37 13.84 0.94 -10.36
C GLY A 37 15.20 0.78 -11.05
N ALA A 38 15.34 -0.22 -11.92
CA ALA A 38 16.58 -0.48 -12.66
C ALA A 38 17.05 0.67 -13.56
N LEU A 39 16.13 1.53 -14.01
CA LEU A 39 16.45 2.73 -14.80
C LEU A 39 16.95 3.91 -13.96
N LYS A 40 16.76 3.87 -12.64
CA LYS A 40 17.19 4.93 -11.73
C LYS A 40 18.49 4.47 -11.07
N ASN A 41 19.61 5.09 -11.45
CA ASN A 41 20.89 4.87 -10.77
C ASN A 41 20.72 5.06 -9.25
N ASP A 42 21.43 4.24 -8.47
CA ASP A 42 21.26 3.95 -7.04
C ASP A 42 21.35 5.15 -6.06
N ASN A 43 21.42 6.38 -6.58
CA ASN A 43 21.65 7.62 -5.82
C ASN A 43 20.35 8.42 -5.54
N GLY A 44 19.18 7.89 -5.89
CA GLY A 44 17.90 8.59 -5.76
C GLY A 44 17.04 8.12 -4.58
N ASN A 45 16.28 9.04 -3.99
CA ASN A 45 15.25 8.69 -3.02
C ASN A 45 14.24 7.70 -3.64
N ARG A 46 14.14 6.51 -3.04
CA ARG A 46 13.27 5.40 -3.51
C ARG A 46 11.79 5.74 -3.34
N MET A 47 11.47 6.55 -2.33
CA MET A 47 10.12 7.07 -2.14
C MET A 47 9.82 8.19 -3.12
N ARG A 48 8.57 8.23 -3.61
CA ARG A 48 8.09 9.32 -4.48
C ARG A 48 6.77 9.87 -3.98
N PRO A 49 6.77 10.60 -2.83
CA PRO A 49 5.53 11.04 -2.18
C PRO A 49 4.61 11.85 -3.10
N GLY A 50 5.19 12.72 -3.95
CA GLY A 50 4.42 13.49 -4.94
C GLY A 50 3.72 12.59 -5.96
N ARG A 51 4.42 11.57 -6.48
CA ARG A 51 3.84 10.61 -7.44
C ARG A 51 2.74 9.77 -6.80
N GLU A 52 2.95 9.30 -5.58
CA GLU A 52 1.98 8.52 -4.80
C GLU A 52 0.71 9.33 -4.52
N ALA A 53 0.86 10.58 -4.07
CA ALA A 53 -0.26 11.48 -3.85
C ALA A 53 -1.06 11.73 -5.14
N MET A 54 -0.39 11.87 -6.30
CA MET A 54 -1.07 11.96 -7.60
C MET A 54 -1.88 10.71 -7.93
N VAL A 55 -1.34 9.50 -7.68
CA VAL A 55 -2.08 8.24 -7.88
C VAL A 55 -3.32 8.21 -7.00
N LEU A 56 -3.17 8.48 -5.70
CA LEU A 56 -4.28 8.45 -4.74
C LEU A 56 -5.38 9.44 -5.11
N ARG A 57 -5.04 10.70 -5.40
CA ARG A 57 -6.01 11.71 -5.84
C ARG A 57 -6.77 11.26 -7.09
N ARG A 58 -6.06 10.71 -8.08
CA ARG A 58 -6.68 10.18 -9.30
C ARG A 58 -7.65 9.03 -9.01
N LEU A 59 -7.29 8.11 -8.13
CA LEU A 59 -8.14 6.96 -7.77
C LEU A 59 -9.39 7.40 -7.01
N ILE A 60 -9.25 8.33 -6.06
CA ILE A 60 -10.38 8.88 -5.32
C ILE A 60 -11.31 9.68 -6.24
N ALA A 61 -10.76 10.45 -7.18
CA ALA A 61 -11.56 11.23 -8.14
C ALA A 61 -12.40 10.35 -9.08
N ARG A 62 -11.88 9.17 -9.49
CA ARG A 62 -12.61 8.24 -10.37
C ARG A 62 -13.48 7.21 -9.63
N HIS A 63 -13.43 7.19 -8.30
CA HIS A 63 -14.09 6.17 -7.51
C HIS A 63 -15.62 6.26 -7.63
N ARG A 64 -16.26 5.11 -7.83
CA ARG A 64 -17.72 4.91 -7.86
C ARG A 64 -18.05 3.62 -7.10
N GLY A 65 -19.28 3.51 -6.60
CA GLY A 65 -19.75 2.34 -5.86
C GLY A 65 -19.64 2.50 -4.35
N SER A 66 -19.84 1.39 -3.63
CA SER A 66 -19.96 1.34 -2.17
C SER A 66 -18.66 1.08 -1.43
N PHE A 67 -17.58 0.74 -2.12
CA PHE A 67 -16.31 0.39 -1.47
C PHE A 67 -15.71 1.60 -0.74
N PRO A 68 -15.33 1.51 0.56
CA PRO A 68 -14.89 2.69 1.31
C PRO A 68 -13.62 3.35 0.74
N LYS A 69 -13.72 4.64 0.41
CA LYS A 69 -12.59 5.44 -0.10
C LYS A 69 -11.35 5.39 0.79
N ALA A 70 -11.52 5.38 2.11
CA ALA A 70 -10.42 5.28 3.06
C ALA A 70 -9.64 3.96 2.91
N LEU A 71 -10.32 2.86 2.62
CA LEU A 71 -9.69 1.56 2.40
C LEU A 71 -8.94 1.51 1.06
N ILE A 72 -9.42 2.20 0.02
CA ILE A 72 -8.67 2.36 -1.23
C ILE A 72 -7.33 3.05 -0.96
N VAL A 73 -7.33 4.12 -0.16
CA VAL A 73 -6.09 4.79 0.22
C VAL A 73 -5.16 3.84 0.95
N ARG A 74 -5.68 3.06 1.90
CA ARG A 74 -4.88 2.13 2.70
C ARG A 74 -4.27 1.00 1.86
N ILE A 75 -5.06 0.36 1.00
CA ILE A 75 -4.59 -0.67 0.06
C ILE A 75 -3.48 -0.11 -0.83
N TRP A 76 -3.66 1.09 -1.38
CA TRP A 76 -2.64 1.68 -2.25
C TRP A 76 -1.36 2.06 -1.53
N ARG A 77 -1.43 2.46 -0.26
CA ARG A 77 -0.23 2.72 0.55
C ARG A 77 0.59 1.46 0.78
N GLU A 78 -0.06 0.33 1.08
CA GLU A 78 0.65 -0.96 1.17
C GLU A 78 1.29 -1.38 -0.16
N ILE A 79 0.58 -1.16 -1.27
CA ILE A 79 1.11 -1.40 -2.63
C ILE A 79 2.32 -0.50 -2.95
N PHE A 80 2.34 0.75 -2.47
CA PHE A 80 3.51 1.64 -2.61
C PHE A 80 4.66 1.22 -1.71
N ALA A 81 4.39 0.85 -0.46
CA ALA A 81 5.39 0.35 0.48
C ALA A 81 6.08 -0.90 -0.08
N ALA A 82 5.32 -1.88 -0.57
CA ALA A 82 5.85 -3.07 -1.22
C ALA A 82 6.72 -2.72 -2.45
N GLY A 83 6.26 -1.78 -3.28
CA GLY A 83 7.01 -1.31 -4.45
C GLY A 83 8.30 -0.58 -4.09
N THR A 84 8.35 0.10 -2.94
CA THR A 84 9.56 0.76 -2.42
C THR A 84 10.54 -0.28 -1.88
N ALA A 85 10.05 -1.28 -1.13
CA ALA A 85 10.87 -2.38 -0.61
C ALA A 85 11.52 -3.22 -1.73
N LEU A 86 10.82 -3.43 -2.85
CA LEU A 86 11.39 -4.10 -4.03
C LEU A 86 12.55 -3.33 -4.69
N GLN A 87 12.67 -2.02 -4.44
CA GLN A 87 13.75 -1.18 -4.96
C GLN A 87 14.91 -1.04 -3.97
N GLY A 88 14.77 -1.59 -2.75
CA GLY A 88 15.80 -1.58 -1.71
C GLY A 88 15.22 -1.41 -0.30
N PRO A 89 16.06 -1.56 0.75
CA PRO A 89 15.60 -1.46 2.13
C PRO A 89 15.11 -0.05 2.45
N LEU A 90 14.02 0.01 3.23
CA LEU A 90 13.46 1.22 3.83
C LEU A 90 13.26 0.95 5.33
N ALA A 91 13.70 1.87 6.18
CA ALA A 91 13.39 1.87 7.61
C ALA A 91 12.98 3.29 8.02
N VAL A 92 12.11 3.38 9.02
CA VAL A 92 11.54 4.65 9.50
C VAL A 92 11.88 4.84 10.97
N ALA A 93 12.50 5.98 11.28
CA ALA A 93 12.65 6.48 12.64
C ALA A 93 11.47 7.42 12.94
N VAL A 94 10.80 7.24 14.08
CA VAL A 94 9.62 8.03 14.46
C VAL A 94 9.82 8.60 15.86
N TYR A 95 9.61 9.90 15.99
CA TYR A 95 9.57 10.54 17.29
C TYR A 95 8.24 10.18 17.96
N ALA A 96 8.31 9.44 19.06
CA ALA A 96 7.17 8.97 19.82
C ALA A 96 7.50 8.97 21.33
N PRO A 97 7.57 10.14 21.97
CA PRO A 97 7.66 10.25 23.43
C PRO A 97 6.42 9.65 24.12
N GLU A 98 6.50 9.45 25.42
CA GLU A 98 5.39 8.89 26.21
C GLU A 98 4.08 9.67 25.99
N GLY A 99 2.97 8.93 25.83
CA GLY A 99 1.66 9.51 25.51
C GLY A 99 1.41 9.82 24.03
N THR A 100 2.41 9.66 23.14
CA THR A 100 2.27 9.97 21.69
C THR A 100 2.24 8.73 20.78
N PHE A 101 1.58 7.66 21.23
CA PHE A 101 1.45 6.41 20.48
C PHE A 101 0.86 6.59 19.05
N GLY A 102 0.12 7.68 18.83
CA GLY A 102 -0.43 8.04 17.52
C GLY A 102 0.62 8.22 16.42
N TYR A 103 1.81 8.76 16.73
CA TYR A 103 2.83 9.03 15.69
C TYR A 103 3.39 7.75 15.08
N ARG A 104 3.58 6.69 15.88
CA ARG A 104 3.97 5.38 15.37
C ARG A 104 2.90 4.79 14.45
N ASN A 105 1.62 4.94 14.81
CA ASN A 105 0.52 4.44 14.00
C ASN A 105 0.38 5.21 12.69
N LEU A 106 0.52 6.55 12.72
CA LEU A 106 0.53 7.37 11.51
C LEU A 106 1.69 7.01 10.57
N ALA A 107 2.87 6.74 11.12
CA ALA A 107 4.00 6.28 10.32
C ALA A 107 3.72 4.91 9.67
N ARG A 108 3.12 3.96 10.41
CA ARG A 108 2.70 2.67 9.83
C ARG A 108 1.66 2.84 8.75
N ASP A 109 0.66 3.69 8.97
CA ASP A 109 -0.39 3.97 7.99
C ASP A 109 0.19 4.59 6.72
N HIS A 110 1.27 5.37 6.82
CA HIS A 110 1.92 6.01 5.67
C HIS A 110 2.90 5.10 4.93
N PHE A 111 3.81 4.45 5.66
CA PHE A 111 4.94 3.71 5.11
C PHE A 111 4.69 2.21 4.98
N GLY A 112 3.49 1.74 5.32
CA GLY A 112 3.09 0.34 5.22
C GLY A 112 3.48 -0.48 6.45
N TRP A 113 2.70 -1.53 6.69
CA TRP A 113 2.80 -2.32 7.92
C TRP A 113 4.11 -3.12 8.06
N ARG A 114 4.66 -3.59 6.94
CA ARG A 114 5.90 -4.39 6.91
C ARG A 114 7.18 -3.56 6.95
N THR A 115 7.11 -2.25 6.85
CA THR A 115 8.28 -1.37 6.94
C THR A 115 8.78 -1.33 8.38
N PRO A 116 10.07 -1.63 8.66
CA PRO A 116 10.63 -1.48 10.00
C PRO A 116 10.46 -0.05 10.54
N ILE A 117 9.86 0.07 11.72
CA ILE A 117 9.66 1.35 12.41
C ILE A 117 10.25 1.30 13.82
N THR A 118 11.22 2.18 14.08
CA THR A 118 11.83 2.38 15.39
C THR A 118 11.32 3.68 16.00
N ALA A 119 10.84 3.61 17.24
CA ALA A 119 10.33 4.75 17.99
C ALA A 119 11.42 5.33 18.89
N TYR A 120 11.56 6.65 18.92
CA TYR A 120 12.54 7.38 19.71
C TYR A 120 11.88 8.42 20.62
N LYS A 121 12.50 8.69 21.77
CA LYS A 121 11.99 9.65 22.78
C LYS A 121 12.46 11.09 22.54
N SER A 122 13.41 11.31 21.62
CA SER A 122 13.94 12.64 21.29
C SER A 122 13.88 12.90 19.78
N ALA A 123 13.52 14.13 19.41
CA ALA A 123 13.50 14.57 18.01
C ALA A 123 14.92 14.60 17.40
N ALA A 124 15.97 14.68 18.21
CA ALA A 124 17.35 14.61 17.74
C ALA A 124 17.79 13.20 17.31
N GLN A 125 16.96 12.18 17.57
CA GLN A 125 17.25 10.77 17.26
C GLN A 125 16.54 10.29 15.98
N VAL A 126 15.81 11.17 15.29
CA VAL A 126 14.99 10.85 14.11
C VAL A 126 15.36 11.72 12.92
#